data_AF-A0A932XDQ2-F1
#
_entry.id   AF-A0A932XDQ2-F1
#
_cell.length_a   1.000
_cell.length_b   1.000
_cell.length_c   1.000
_cell.angle_alpha   90.00
_cell.angle_beta   90.00
_cell.angle_gamma   90.00
#
_symmetry.space_group_name_H-M   'P 1'
#
loop_
_entity.id
_entity.type
_entity.pdbx_description
1 polymer ?
#
loop_
_entity_poly.entity_id
_entity_poly.type
_entity_poly.pdbx_seq_one_letter_code
_entity_poly.pdbx_strand_id
1 'polypeptide(L)'
;MTDQIQGRRQAEDRVEPVRVDDSSTASSKANGRPATRGFDTLAVHAGERVAPVGNWLPISAPIYPSNTFVYPTAAELDAAFDGEGDGYVYTRHGNPTVVAFERAVAALEGAAAAVACGSGMAALHLALLASDVKAGSHVVASRSLYGASATLLEGVFAALGVT
;
A
#
# COMPACT_ATOMS: atom_id res chain seq x y z
N MET A 1 31.99 4.24 -2.59
CA MET A 1 30.87 3.57 -1.89
C MET A 1 29.94 4.55 -1.15
N THR A 2 30.19 5.87 -1.23
CA THR A 2 29.40 6.90 -0.53
C THR A 2 28.42 7.65 -1.44
N ASP A 3 28.51 7.45 -2.76
CA ASP A 3 27.81 8.28 -3.75
C ASP A 3 26.39 7.80 -4.09
N GLN A 4 26.06 6.53 -3.79
CA GLN A 4 24.73 5.97 -4.07
C GLN A 4 23.66 6.28 -2.99
N ILE A 5 24.07 6.79 -1.84
CA ILE A 5 23.14 7.15 -0.75
C ILE A 5 22.50 8.53 -1.02
N GLN A 6 23.17 9.39 -1.78
CA GLN A 6 22.69 10.75 -2.06
C GLN A 6 21.59 10.78 -3.14
N GLY A 7 21.59 9.82 -4.08
CA GLY A 7 20.58 9.73 -5.16
C GLY A 7 19.20 9.28 -4.69
N ARG A 8 19.11 8.47 -3.62
CA ARG A 8 17.82 7.97 -3.09
C ARG A 8 16.96 9.05 -2.42
N ARG A 9 17.55 10.15 -1.93
CA ARG A 9 16.81 11.22 -1.22
C ARG A 9 16.10 12.22 -2.14
N GLN A 10 16.37 12.23 -3.45
CA GLN A 10 15.76 13.20 -4.37
C GLN A 10 14.58 12.66 -5.17
N ALA A 11 14.33 11.35 -5.15
CA ALA A 11 13.24 10.73 -5.92
C ALA A 11 11.88 10.72 -5.18
N GLU A 12 11.86 10.92 -3.87
CA GLU A 12 10.65 10.81 -3.04
C GLU A 12 9.73 12.06 -3.11
N ASP A 13 10.17 13.15 -3.75
CA ASP A 13 9.52 14.46 -3.67
C ASP A 13 8.73 14.89 -4.94
N ARG A 14 8.43 13.94 -5.85
CA ARG A 14 7.77 14.24 -7.14
C ARG A 14 6.54 13.39 -7.48
N VAL A 15 5.74 13.04 -6.49
CA VAL A 15 4.37 12.55 -6.77
C VAL A 15 3.50 13.76 -7.10
N GLU A 16 3.42 14.12 -8.38
CA GLU A 16 2.39 15.07 -8.82
C GLU A 16 0.99 14.45 -8.67
N PRO A 17 0.02 15.18 -8.13
CA PRO A 17 -1.33 14.66 -7.96
C PRO A 17 -1.97 14.37 -9.32
N VAL A 18 -2.54 13.18 -9.46
CA VAL A 18 -3.36 12.78 -10.60
C VAL A 18 -4.51 13.77 -10.76
N ARG A 19 -4.51 14.55 -11.86
CA ARG A 19 -5.59 15.46 -12.21
C ARG A 19 -6.80 14.63 -12.66
N VAL A 20 -7.86 14.65 -11.87
CA VAL A 20 -9.17 14.09 -12.23
C VAL A 20 -9.97 15.23 -12.86
N ASP A 21 -10.26 15.12 -14.17
CA ASP A 21 -11.12 16.08 -14.87
C ASP A 21 -12.59 15.83 -14.48
N ASP A 22 -13.05 16.50 -13.42
CA ASP A 22 -14.44 16.47 -12.98
C ASP A 22 -15.26 17.57 -13.69
N SER A 23 -15.68 17.32 -14.94
CA SER A 23 -16.61 18.20 -15.65
C SER A 23 -18.07 17.86 -15.32
N SER A 24 -18.53 18.20 -14.11
CA SER A 24 -19.97 18.39 -13.87
C SER A 24 -20.20 19.46 -12.80
N THR A 25 -20.74 20.59 -13.26
CA THR A 25 -21.03 21.81 -12.50
C THR A 25 -22.08 21.65 -11.40
N ALA A 26 -21.69 21.92 -10.15
CA ALA A 26 -22.55 22.56 -9.15
C ALA A 26 -21.68 23.38 -8.17
N SER A 27 -22.09 24.63 -7.96
CA SER A 27 -21.37 25.72 -7.29
C SER A 27 -21.05 25.45 -5.81
N SER A 28 -19.80 25.62 -5.41
CA SER A 28 -19.44 26.03 -4.04
C SER A 28 -18.10 26.77 -4.02
N LYS A 29 -18.16 28.07 -3.77
CA LYS A 29 -16.99 28.90 -3.42
C LYS A 29 -16.64 28.62 -1.95
N ALA A 30 -15.53 27.93 -1.69
CA ALA A 30 -14.73 28.07 -0.47
C ALA A 30 -13.38 27.34 -0.62
N ASN A 31 -12.27 28.10 -0.50
CA ASN A 31 -10.87 27.71 -0.26
C ASN A 31 -10.29 26.47 -0.97
N GLY A 32 -9.20 26.69 -1.71
CA GLY A 32 -8.43 25.69 -2.48
C GLY A 32 -7.72 24.58 -1.69
N ARG A 33 -8.44 23.86 -0.83
CA ARG A 33 -8.13 22.48 -0.45
C ARG A 33 -9.06 21.57 -1.25
N PRO A 34 -8.57 20.49 -1.89
CA PRO A 34 -9.46 19.49 -2.47
C PRO A 34 -10.40 19.02 -1.35
N ALA A 35 -11.71 19.12 -1.58
CA ALA A 35 -12.69 18.69 -0.59
C ALA A 35 -12.48 17.20 -0.32
N THR A 36 -12.02 16.87 0.89
CA THR A 36 -11.87 15.48 1.31
C THR A 36 -13.23 14.81 1.20
N ARG A 37 -13.33 13.76 0.37
CA ARG A 37 -14.56 12.97 0.23
C ARG A 37 -14.96 12.42 1.61
N GLY A 38 -16.27 12.28 1.86
CA GLY A 38 -16.77 11.69 3.10
C GLY A 38 -16.45 10.18 3.20
N PHE A 39 -16.48 9.63 4.42
CA PHE A 39 -16.16 8.22 4.69
C PHE A 39 -16.93 7.25 3.78
N ASP A 40 -18.26 7.41 3.69
CA ASP A 40 -19.12 6.53 2.88
C ASP A 40 -18.74 6.60 1.39
N THR A 41 -18.39 7.80 0.90
CA THR A 41 -17.94 7.99 -0.47
C THR A 41 -16.58 7.33 -0.71
N LEU A 42 -15.66 7.38 0.26
CA LEU A 42 -14.38 6.69 0.20
C LEU A 42 -14.58 5.16 0.25
N ALA A 43 -15.47 4.66 1.08
CA ALA A 43 -15.73 3.22 1.19
C ALA A 43 -16.20 2.62 -0.13
N VAL A 44 -16.91 3.39 -0.95
CA VAL A 44 -17.35 2.97 -2.29
C VAL A 44 -16.25 3.19 -3.33
N HIS A 45 -15.60 4.36 -3.35
CA HIS A 45 -14.79 4.79 -4.51
C HIS A 45 -13.28 4.84 -4.27
N ALA A 46 -12.81 4.68 -3.04
CA ALA A 46 -11.38 4.68 -2.76
C ALA A 46 -10.75 3.41 -3.35
N GLY A 47 -9.54 3.56 -3.89
CA GLY A 47 -8.80 2.43 -4.50
C GLY A 47 -9.28 2.00 -5.88
N GLU A 48 -10.39 2.52 -6.39
CA GLU A 48 -10.81 2.27 -7.78
C GLU A 48 -9.79 2.83 -8.80
N ARG A 49 -9.81 2.26 -10.02
CA ARG A 49 -9.21 2.78 -11.27
C ARG A 49 -7.69 2.61 -11.42
N VAL A 50 -7.22 1.37 -11.39
CA VAL A 50 -5.85 1.02 -11.80
C VAL A 50 -5.84 0.80 -13.33
N ALA A 51 -5.76 1.90 -14.07
CA ALA A 51 -5.57 2.00 -15.52
C ALA A 51 -6.75 1.61 -16.47
N PRO A 52 -6.95 2.36 -17.57
CA PRO A 52 -7.95 2.05 -18.59
C PRO A 52 -7.57 0.82 -19.42
N VAL A 53 -8.57 0.00 -19.76
CA VAL A 53 -8.43 -1.12 -20.70
C VAL A 53 -8.83 -0.61 -22.09
N GLY A 54 -7.89 0.01 -22.81
CA GLY A 54 -8.17 0.66 -24.09
C GLY A 54 -9.05 1.91 -23.93
N ASN A 55 -10.13 2.02 -24.72
CA ASN A 55 -10.98 3.22 -24.76
C ASN A 55 -12.21 3.17 -23.84
N TRP A 56 -12.34 2.13 -23.03
CA TRP A 56 -13.47 1.95 -22.12
C TRP A 56 -12.96 1.47 -20.76
N LEU A 57 -13.71 1.79 -19.70
CA LEU A 57 -13.36 1.41 -18.34
C LEU A 57 -14.57 0.69 -17.71
N PRO A 58 -14.39 -0.52 -17.15
CA PRO A 58 -15.46 -1.17 -16.39
C PRO A 58 -15.77 -0.37 -15.12
N ILE A 59 -17.05 -0.34 -14.73
CA ILE A 59 -17.48 0.33 -13.49
C ILE A 59 -16.88 -0.38 -12.28
N SER A 60 -16.92 -1.71 -12.26
CA SER A 60 -16.30 -2.53 -11.22
C SER A 60 -14.82 -2.75 -11.51
N ALA A 61 -13.98 -2.70 -10.48
CA ALA A 61 -12.57 -3.05 -10.58
C ALA A 61 -12.41 -4.52 -11.06
N PRO A 62 -11.61 -4.79 -12.11
CA PRO A 62 -11.34 -6.15 -12.53
C PRO A 62 -10.56 -6.95 -11.48
N ILE A 63 -10.77 -8.27 -11.48
CA ILE A 63 -9.96 -9.21 -10.70
C ILE A 63 -8.79 -9.66 -11.58
N TYR A 64 -7.56 -9.58 -11.06
CA TYR A 64 -6.34 -10.00 -11.75
C TYR A 64 -5.77 -11.29 -11.13
N PRO A 65 -6.29 -12.48 -11.48
CA PRO A 65 -5.89 -13.76 -10.91
C PRO A 65 -4.62 -14.31 -11.57
N SER A 66 -3.57 -13.50 -11.66
CA SER A 66 -2.26 -13.92 -12.15
C SER A 66 -1.23 -13.93 -11.03
N ASN A 67 -0.18 -14.73 -11.17
CA ASN A 67 0.99 -14.70 -10.30
C ASN A 67 2.14 -13.86 -10.88
N THR A 68 2.20 -13.71 -12.21
CA THR A 68 3.28 -13.09 -12.98
C THR A 68 2.70 -12.26 -14.11
N PHE A 69 3.50 -11.33 -14.66
CA PHE A 69 3.07 -10.44 -15.73
C PHE A 69 4.10 -10.42 -16.85
N VAL A 70 3.62 -10.28 -18.08
CA VAL A 70 4.44 -10.29 -19.29
C VAL A 70 4.74 -8.87 -19.72
N TYR A 71 6.00 -8.62 -20.12
CA TYR A 71 6.47 -7.37 -20.66
C TYR A 71 6.83 -7.52 -22.14
N PRO A 72 6.63 -6.49 -22.97
CA PRO A 72 7.03 -6.48 -24.37
C PRO A 72 8.52 -6.79 -24.60
N THR A 73 9.39 -6.32 -23.71
CA THR A 73 10.84 -6.51 -23.81
C THR A 73 11.47 -6.93 -22.49
N ALA A 74 12.62 -7.61 -22.56
CA ALA A 74 13.38 -7.99 -21.37
C ALA A 74 13.90 -6.77 -20.60
N ALA A 75 14.25 -5.69 -21.31
CA ALA A 75 14.70 -4.45 -20.69
C ALA A 75 13.59 -3.79 -19.85
N GLU A 76 12.34 -3.83 -20.31
CA GLU A 76 11.20 -3.32 -19.52
C GLU A 76 10.91 -4.16 -18.29
N LEU A 77 11.08 -5.48 -18.38
CA LEU A 77 10.96 -6.36 -17.22
C LEU A 77 12.07 -6.06 -16.20
N ASP A 78 13.31 -5.88 -16.65
CA ASP A 78 14.46 -5.57 -15.79
C ASP A 78 14.26 -4.25 -15.04
N ALA A 79 13.82 -3.20 -15.75
CA ALA A 79 13.47 -1.93 -15.15
C ALA A 79 12.36 -2.06 -14.09
N ALA A 80 11.34 -2.89 -14.34
CA ALA A 80 10.28 -3.16 -13.36
C ALA A 80 10.78 -3.91 -12.12
N PHE A 81 11.80 -4.76 -12.25
CA PHE A 81 12.46 -5.42 -11.10
C PHE A 81 13.26 -4.43 -10.25
N ASP A 82 13.92 -3.46 -10.88
CA ASP A 82 14.69 -2.42 -10.21
C ASP A 82 13.80 -1.33 -9.57
N GLY A 83 12.48 -1.40 -9.78
CA GLY A 83 11.53 -0.38 -9.34
C GLY A 83 11.57 0.89 -10.19
N GLU A 84 12.26 0.85 -11.32
CA GLU A 84 12.34 1.92 -12.31
C GLU A 84 11.17 1.79 -13.29
N GLY A 85 9.98 2.22 -12.85
CA GLY A 85 8.77 2.28 -13.69
C GLY A 85 7.50 1.78 -13.01
N ASP A 86 6.36 2.00 -13.66
CA ASP A 86 5.07 1.48 -13.22
C ASP A 86 4.90 0.06 -13.75
N GLY A 87 4.81 -0.93 -12.86
CA GLY A 87 4.64 -2.31 -13.29
C GLY A 87 4.49 -3.31 -12.15
N TYR A 88 3.97 -4.49 -12.48
CA TYR A 88 3.84 -5.61 -11.56
C TYR A 88 4.68 -6.76 -12.10
N VAL A 89 5.53 -7.34 -11.25
CA VAL A 89 6.38 -8.47 -11.65
C VAL A 89 5.82 -9.79 -11.12
N TYR A 90 5.53 -9.83 -9.82
CA TYR A 90 5.04 -11.01 -9.12
C TYR A 90 4.02 -10.62 -8.05
N THR A 91 2.88 -11.31 -8.01
CA THR A 91 1.73 -10.97 -7.14
C THR A 91 2.07 -10.97 -5.64
N ARG A 92 3.12 -11.66 -5.21
CA ARG A 92 3.60 -11.58 -3.82
C ARG A 92 4.02 -10.15 -3.41
N HIS A 93 4.51 -9.36 -4.35
CA HIS A 93 5.02 -8.00 -4.09
C HIS A 93 4.04 -6.91 -4.53
N GLY A 94 3.18 -7.21 -5.51
CA GLY A 94 2.15 -6.28 -5.94
C GLY A 94 1.23 -6.92 -6.98
N ASN A 95 -0.05 -6.59 -6.90
CA ASN A 95 -1.08 -7.01 -7.85
C ASN A 95 -2.13 -5.90 -7.96
N PRO A 96 -2.66 -5.58 -9.16
CA PRO A 96 -3.61 -4.48 -9.32
C PRO A 96 -4.85 -4.57 -8.42
N THR A 97 -5.40 -5.78 -8.22
CA THR A 97 -6.55 -5.99 -7.34
C THR A 97 -6.18 -5.74 -5.87
N VAL A 98 -4.99 -6.17 -5.46
CA VAL A 98 -4.50 -5.99 -4.08
C VAL A 98 -4.18 -4.52 -3.78
N VAL A 99 -3.51 -3.84 -4.71
CA VAL A 99 -3.18 -2.41 -4.59
C VAL A 99 -4.42 -1.53 -4.53
N ALA A 100 -5.47 -1.89 -5.28
CA ALA A 100 -6.76 -1.21 -5.16
C ALA A 100 -7.30 -1.28 -3.73
N PHE A 101 -7.29 -2.48 -3.12
CA PHE A 101 -7.69 -2.66 -1.73
C PHE A 101 -6.81 -1.88 -0.74
N GLU A 102 -5.49 -1.94 -0.90
CA GLU A 102 -4.54 -1.21 -0.05
C GLU A 102 -4.78 0.30 -0.10
N ARG A 103 -4.98 0.86 -1.30
CA ARG A 103 -5.31 2.29 -1.48
C ARG A 103 -6.64 2.66 -0.83
N ALA A 104 -7.64 1.78 -0.92
CA ALA A 104 -8.93 2.00 -0.27
C ALA A 104 -8.80 2.07 1.25
N VAL A 105 -8.11 1.09 1.85
CA VAL A 105 -7.86 1.04 3.30
C VAL A 105 -7.02 2.23 3.77
N ALA A 106 -5.95 2.58 3.04
CA ALA A 106 -5.13 3.73 3.38
C ALA A 106 -5.94 5.03 3.39
N ALA A 107 -6.81 5.24 2.39
CA ALA A 107 -7.68 6.41 2.34
C ALA A 107 -8.70 6.45 3.48
N LEU A 108 -9.28 5.30 3.84
CA LEU A 108 -10.25 5.19 4.94
C LEU A 108 -9.63 5.47 6.31
N GLU A 109 -8.40 5.00 6.54
CA GLU A 109 -7.65 5.20 7.79
C GLU A 109 -6.93 6.56 7.85
N GLY A 110 -6.90 7.32 6.74
CA GLY A 110 -6.10 8.54 6.62
C GLY A 110 -4.60 8.27 6.69
N ALA A 111 -4.16 7.06 6.33
CA ALA A 111 -2.77 6.63 6.33
C ALA A 111 -2.07 7.00 5.02
N ALA A 112 -0.75 7.15 5.07
CA ALA A 112 0.06 7.41 3.87
C ALA A 112 0.08 6.22 2.90
N ALA A 113 0.01 4.99 3.44
CA ALA A 113 -0.01 3.74 2.69
C ALA A 113 -0.62 2.63 3.54
N ALA A 114 -1.00 1.53 2.90
CA ALA A 114 -1.39 0.28 3.55
C ALA A 114 -0.77 -0.90 2.82
N VAL A 115 -0.64 -2.04 3.51
CA VAL A 115 -0.14 -3.29 2.96
C VAL A 115 -1.11 -4.42 3.31
N ALA A 116 -1.56 -5.16 2.30
CA ALA A 116 -2.44 -6.30 2.47
C ALA A 116 -1.65 -7.54 2.91
N CYS A 117 -2.19 -8.27 3.87
CA CYS A 117 -1.59 -9.49 4.39
C CYS A 117 -2.56 -10.66 4.27
N GLY A 118 -2.03 -11.89 4.19
CA GLY A 118 -2.86 -13.10 4.11
C GLY A 118 -3.70 -13.39 5.37
N SER A 119 -3.39 -12.75 6.49
CA SER A 119 -4.20 -12.79 7.72
C SER A 119 -3.89 -11.60 8.63
N GLY A 120 -4.75 -11.36 9.63
CA GLY A 120 -4.50 -10.35 10.66
C GLY A 120 -3.26 -10.63 11.51
N MET A 121 -2.95 -11.91 11.79
CA MET A 121 -1.72 -12.28 12.52
C MET A 121 -0.47 -12.04 11.67
N ALA A 122 -0.54 -12.25 10.35
CA ALA A 122 0.56 -11.89 9.46
C ALA A 122 0.77 -10.36 9.42
N ALA A 123 -0.32 -9.57 9.41
CA ALA A 123 -0.24 -8.12 9.51
C ALA A 123 0.40 -7.66 10.82
N LEU A 124 0.01 -8.24 11.97
CA LEU A 124 0.59 -7.91 13.27
C LEU A 124 2.08 -8.26 13.35
N HIS A 125 2.44 -9.46 12.89
CA HIS A 125 3.85 -9.88 12.84
C HIS A 125 4.67 -8.94 11.95
N LEU A 126 4.18 -8.65 10.73
CA LEU A 126 4.84 -7.71 9.82
C LEU A 126 4.98 -6.31 10.43
N ALA A 127 3.94 -5.80 11.09
CA ALA A 127 3.97 -4.48 11.73
C ALA A 127 5.04 -4.38 12.82
N LEU A 128 5.22 -5.44 13.63
CA LEU A 128 6.28 -5.51 14.65
C LEU A 128 7.66 -5.50 13.99
N LEU A 129 7.89 -6.32 12.96
CA LEU A 129 9.17 -6.36 12.25
C LEU A 129 9.48 -5.04 11.53
N ALA A 130 8.47 -4.43 10.90
CA ALA A 130 8.60 -3.13 10.25
C ALA A 130 8.90 -2.00 11.25
N SER A 131 8.54 -2.18 12.52
CA SER A 131 8.86 -1.26 13.62
C SER A 131 10.24 -1.52 14.25
N ASP A 132 11.12 -2.28 13.56
CA ASP A 132 12.48 -2.64 14.01
C ASP A 132 12.50 -3.43 15.34
N VAL A 133 11.44 -4.20 15.61
CA VAL A 133 11.44 -5.15 16.75
C VAL A 133 12.34 -6.33 16.43
N LYS A 134 13.41 -6.49 17.21
CA LYS A 134 14.44 -7.51 17.06
C LYS A 134 15.01 -7.91 18.42
N ALA A 135 15.93 -8.87 18.45
CA ALA A 135 16.59 -9.30 19.69
C ALA A 135 17.12 -8.11 20.49
N GLY A 136 16.76 -8.04 21.78
CA GLY A 136 17.08 -6.92 22.68
C GLY A 136 16.04 -5.79 22.69
N SER A 137 15.05 -5.79 21.80
CA SER A 137 13.93 -4.84 21.86
C SER A 137 13.02 -5.13 23.05
N HIS A 138 12.32 -4.10 23.52
CA HIS A 138 11.30 -4.19 24.56
C HIS A 138 9.95 -3.69 24.02
N VAL A 139 8.89 -4.51 24.11
CA VAL A 139 7.54 -4.21 23.61
C VAL A 139 6.58 -4.09 24.78
N VAL A 140 6.02 -2.88 24.96
CA VAL A 140 4.95 -2.65 25.95
C VAL A 140 3.60 -2.88 25.29
N ALA A 141 2.77 -3.74 25.87
CA ALA A 141 1.45 -4.04 25.36
C ALA A 141 0.37 -4.07 26.45
N SER A 142 -0.89 -3.94 26.05
CA SER A 142 -2.03 -4.04 26.96
C SER A 142 -2.10 -5.43 27.62
N ARG A 143 -2.59 -5.51 28.85
CA ARG A 143 -2.89 -6.80 29.51
C ARG A 143 -4.09 -7.52 28.89
N SER A 144 -4.92 -6.81 28.14
CA SER A 144 -6.15 -7.32 27.53
C SER A 144 -6.02 -7.32 26.01
N LEU A 145 -5.19 -8.22 25.49
CA LEU A 145 -5.03 -8.46 24.06
C LEU A 145 -5.86 -9.65 23.61
N TYR A 146 -6.09 -9.73 22.29
CA TYR A 146 -6.49 -10.98 21.67
C TYR A 146 -5.46 -12.07 21.99
N GLY A 147 -5.91 -13.27 22.35
CA GLY A 147 -5.05 -14.32 22.89
C GLY A 147 -3.88 -14.68 21.97
N ALA A 148 -4.11 -14.77 20.65
CA ALA A 148 -3.03 -15.08 19.72
C ALA A 148 -2.01 -13.94 19.59
N SER A 149 -2.40 -12.69 19.82
CA SER A 149 -1.48 -11.55 19.86
C SER A 149 -0.57 -11.62 21.09
N ALA A 150 -1.12 -12.02 22.25
CA ALA A 150 -0.32 -12.31 23.44
C ALA A 150 0.65 -13.48 23.19
N THR A 151 0.17 -14.59 22.62
CA THR A 151 1.04 -15.74 22.27
C THR A 151 2.13 -15.37 21.27
N LEU A 152 1.86 -14.48 20.32
CA LEU A 152 2.88 -13.99 19.39
C LEU A 152 4.03 -13.28 20.13
N LEU A 153 3.71 -12.38 21.06
CA LEU A 153 4.70 -11.63 21.83
C LEU A 153 5.46 -12.52 22.82
N GLU A 154 4.72 -13.24 23.67
CA GLU A 154 5.27 -14.02 24.79
C GLU A 154 5.90 -15.36 24.36
N GLY A 155 5.54 -15.85 23.16
CA GLY A 155 6.06 -17.10 22.60
C GLY A 155 7.09 -16.86 21.52
N VAL A 156 6.65 -16.31 20.38
CA VAL A 156 7.48 -16.21 19.17
C VAL A 156 8.55 -15.13 19.35
N PHE A 157 8.17 -13.91 19.69
CA PHE A 157 9.13 -12.81 19.83
C PHE A 157 10.01 -12.96 21.08
N ALA A 158 9.46 -13.47 22.19
CA ALA A 158 10.25 -13.80 23.37
C ALA A 158 11.37 -14.83 23.07
N ALA A 159 11.05 -15.88 22.30
CA ALA A 159 12.05 -16.87 21.87
C ALA A 159 13.13 -16.27 20.95
N LEU A 160 12.83 -15.17 20.26
CA LEU A 160 13.78 -14.40 19.45
C LEU A 160 14.56 -13.34 20.26
N GLY A 161 14.41 -13.31 21.58
CA GLY A 161 15.13 -12.41 22.47
C GLY A 161 14.51 -11.03 22.64
N VAL A 162 13.21 -10.88 22.35
CA VAL A 162 12.44 -9.66 22.65
C VAL A 162 11.83 -9.77 24.05
N THR A 163 11.69 -8.65 24.75
CA THR A 163 11.11 -8.59 26.10
C THR A 163 9.82 -7.79 26.17
#